data_AF-A0AAE3YH28-F1
#
_entry.id   AF-A0AAE3YH28-F1
#
_cell.length_a   1.000
_cell.length_b   1.000
_cell.length_c   1.000
_cell.angle_alpha   90.00
_cell.angle_beta   90.00
_cell.angle_gamma   90.00
#
_symmetry.space_group_name_H-M   'P 1'
#
loop_
_entity.id
_entity.type
_entity.pdbx_description
1 polymer ?
#
loop_
_entity_poly.entity_id
_entity_poly.type
_entity_poly.pdbx_seq_one_letter_code
_entity_poly.pdbx_strand_id
1 'polypeptide(L)' 'MIEDLDPRVSRAEIATEVAAMRLGPGSALFARVTPGWLRRRAHTPEQLHELAGRSAFGRAETARYSTIGLRLTLKKETA' A
#
# COMPACT_ATOMS: atom_id res chain seq x y z
N MET A 1 3.80 -0.88 -12.72
CA MET A 1 3.86 -1.15 -11.27
C MET A 1 3.00 -0.12 -10.57
N ILE A 2 2.19 -0.54 -9.61
CA ILE A 2 1.36 0.35 -8.80
C ILE A 2 1.73 0.12 -7.33
N GLU A 3 1.78 1.18 -6.55
CA GLU A 3 2.01 1.14 -5.10
C GLU A 3 0.79 1.71 -4.39
N ASP A 4 0.32 1.01 -3.36
CA ASP A 4 -0.77 1.43 -2.49
C ASP A 4 -0.37 1.18 -1.02
N LEU A 5 -1.13 1.72 -0.08
CA LEU A 5 -1.01 1.38 1.33
C LEU A 5 -1.68 0.02 1.58
N ASP A 6 -1.10 -0.84 2.41
CA ASP A 6 -1.82 -2.03 2.85
C ASP A 6 -2.93 -1.62 3.85
N PRO A 7 -4.23 -1.85 3.55
CA PRO A 7 -5.33 -1.42 4.42
C PRO A 7 -5.33 -2.11 5.78
N ARG A 8 -4.60 -3.22 5.92
CA ARG A 8 -4.53 -4.05 7.13
C ARG A 8 -3.50 -3.53 8.13
N VAL A 9 -2.73 -2.50 7.79
CA VAL A 9 -1.67 -1.98 8.65
C VAL A 9 -2.25 -1.36 9.91
N SER A 10 -1.65 -1.73 11.03
CA SER A 10 -1.97 -1.20 12.35
C SER A 10 -1.39 0.20 12.55
N ARG A 11 -1.93 0.91 13.54
CA ARG A 11 -1.36 2.21 13.95
C ARG A 11 0.07 2.06 14.50
N ALA A 12 0.39 0.91 15.09
CA ALA A 12 1.71 0.60 15.60
C ALA A 12 2.72 0.44 14.46
N GLU A 13 2.37 -0.32 13.41
CA GLU A 13 3.18 -0.45 12.19
C GLU A 13 3.44 0.91 11.52
N ILE A 14 2.42 1.77 11.42
CA ILE A 14 2.58 3.14 10.92
C ILE A 14 3.56 3.94 11.80
N ALA A 15 3.42 3.84 13.13
CA ALA A 15 4.30 4.57 14.04
C ALA A 15 5.76 4.10 13.94
N THR A 16 5.99 2.79 13.78
CA THR A 16 7.31 2.19 13.57
C THR A 16 7.92 2.67 12.26
N GLU A 17 7.17 2.63 11.16
CA GLU A 17 7.64 3.10 9.85
C GLU A 17 8.01 4.59 9.90
N VAL A 18 7.15 5.44 10.49
CA VAL A 18 7.44 6.88 10.63
C VAL A 18 8.65 7.15 11.52
N ALA A 19 8.87 6.34 12.57
CA ALA A 19 10.06 6.47 13.41
C ALA A 19 11.35 6.20 12.62
N ALA A 20 11.33 5.24 11.68
CA ALA A 20 12.45 4.94 10.80
C ALA A 20 12.79 6.06 9.80
N MET A 21 11.82 6.93 9.48
CA MET A 21 12.00 8.04 8.53
C MET A 21 12.83 9.22 9.10
N ARG A 22 13.13 9.25 10.40
CA ARG A 22 13.93 10.31 11.07
C ARG A 22 13.42 11.73 10.80
N LEU A 23 12.10 11.90 10.74
CA LEU A 23 11.44 13.18 10.49
C LEU A 23 11.48 14.12 11.71
N GLY A 24 11.43 15.42 11.46
CA GLY A 24 11.19 16.41 12.51
C GLY A 24 9.79 16.25 13.15
N PRO A 25 9.56 16.74 14.38
CA PRO A 25 8.34 16.45 15.16
C PRO A 25 7.02 16.79 14.45
N GLY A 26 6.96 17.93 13.75
CA GLY A 26 5.78 18.34 12.99
C GLY A 26 5.50 17.41 11.82
N SER A 27 6.51 17.12 11.00
CA SER A 27 6.39 16.19 9.86
C SER A 27 6.06 14.77 10.33
N ALA A 28 6.62 14.32 11.46
CA ALA A 28 6.32 13.03 12.05
C ALA A 28 4.85 12.90 12.49
N LEU A 29 4.23 13.98 13.00
CA LEU A 29 2.81 13.98 13.36
C LEU A 29 1.95 13.75 12.12
N PHE A 30 2.16 14.53 11.05
CA PHE A 30 1.42 14.38 9.81
C PHE A 30 1.65 13.01 9.15
N ALA A 31 2.88 12.50 9.19
CA ALA A 31 3.22 11.19 8.65
C ALA A 31 2.57 10.02 9.41
N ARG A 32 2.16 10.19 10.68
CA ARG A 32 1.37 9.18 11.43
C ARG A 32 -0.12 9.24 11.12
N VAL A 33 -0.65 10.44 10.95
CA VAL A 33 -2.10 10.66 10.76
C VAL A 33 -2.52 10.32 9.34
N THR A 34 -1.71 10.70 8.35
CA THR A 34 -2.05 10.56 6.93
C THR A 34 -2.28 9.10 6.52
N PRO A 35 -1.40 8.13 6.86
CA PRO A 35 -1.65 6.71 6.52
C PRO A 35 -2.87 6.15 7.25
N GLY A 36 -3.16 6.61 8.47
CA GLY A 36 -4.36 6.20 9.21
C GLY A 36 -5.67 6.60 8.54
N TRP A 37 -5.66 7.69 7.77
CA TRP A 37 -6.77 8.10 6.91
C TRP A 37 -6.78 7.35 5.58
N LEU A 38 -5.62 7.25 4.92
CA LEU A 38 -5.48 6.58 3.62
C LEU A 38 -5.84 5.10 3.69
N ARG A 39 -5.52 4.39 4.79
CA ARG A 39 -5.84 2.95 4.92
C ARG A 39 -7.34 2.66 4.85
N ARG A 40 -8.19 3.64 5.16
CA ARG A 40 -9.65 3.49 5.08
C ARG A 40 -10.15 3.50 3.63
N ARG A 41 -9.34 3.98 2.70
CA ARG A 41 -9.63 4.07 1.26
C ARG A 41 -8.73 3.17 0.41
N ALA A 42 -7.74 2.52 1.04
CA ALA A 42 -6.80 1.66 0.35
C ALA A 42 -7.45 0.32 -0.02
N HIS A 43 -7.03 -0.24 -1.15
CA HIS A 43 -7.58 -1.49 -1.64
C HIS A 43 -6.93 -2.68 -0.94
N THR A 44 -7.71 -3.74 -0.71
CA THR A 44 -7.11 -5.01 -0.29
C THR A 44 -6.35 -5.64 -1.46
N PRO A 45 -5.34 -6.50 -1.19
CA PRO A 45 -4.71 -7.30 -2.23
C PRO A 45 -5.71 -8.00 -3.16
N GLU A 46 -6.77 -8.58 -2.61
CA GLU A 46 -7.78 -9.30 -3.38
C GLU A 46 -8.57 -8.37 -4.31
N GLN A 47 -8.94 -7.18 -3.83
CA GLN A 47 -9.59 -6.16 -4.67
C GLN A 47 -8.67 -5.71 -5.81
N LEU A 48 -7.37 -5.57 -5.55
CA LEU A 48 -6.39 -5.23 -6.59
C LEU A 48 -6.23 -6.35 -7.62
N HIS A 49 -6.23 -7.62 -7.20
CA HIS A 49 -6.21 -8.77 -8.11
C HIS A 49 -7.47 -8.85 -8.97
N GLU A 50 -8.65 -8.61 -8.39
CA GLU A 50 -9.92 -8.56 -9.14
C GLU A 50 -9.89 -7.44 -10.19
N LEU A 51 -9.43 -6.24 -9.81
CA LEU A 51 -9.29 -5.11 -10.73
C LEU A 51 -8.29 -5.42 -11.85
N ALA A 52 -7.17 -6.06 -11.53
CA ALA A 52 -6.18 -6.46 -12.52
C ALA A 52 -6.73 -7.50 -13.51
N GLY A 53 -7.50 -8.48 -13.02
CA GLY A 53 -8.16 -9.49 -13.85
C GLY A 53 -9.21 -8.91 -14.81
N ARG A 54 -9.84 -7.79 -14.45
CA ARG A 54 -10.74 -7.03 -15.34
C ARG A 54 -10.04 -6.05 -16.29
N SER A 55 -8.74 -5.84 -16.11
CA SER A 55 -7.95 -4.90 -16.91
C SER A 55 -7.33 -5.57 -18.13
N ALA A 56 -6.77 -4.78 -19.04
CA ALA A 56 -6.02 -5.28 -20.20
C ALA A 56 -4.74 -6.08 -19.84
N PHE A 57 -4.34 -6.08 -18.56
CA PHE A 57 -3.21 -6.88 -18.09
C PHE A 57 -3.64 -8.34 -17.82
N GLY A 58 -4.83 -8.58 -17.25
CA GLY A 58 -5.35 -9.93 -17.00
C GLY A 58 -4.74 -10.63 -15.79
N ARG A 59 -3.49 -10.33 -15.41
CA ARG A 59 -2.85 -10.90 -14.20
C ARG A 59 -2.12 -9.85 -13.36
N ALA A 60 -2.03 -10.12 -12.07
CA ALA A 60 -1.19 -9.35 -11.17
C ALA A 60 -0.55 -10.22 -10.08
N GLU A 61 0.52 -9.68 -9.50
CA GLU A 61 1.16 -10.19 -8.30
C GLU A 61 1.21 -9.07 -7.26
N THR A 62 0.85 -9.39 -6.02
CA THR A 62 0.93 -8.45 -4.90
C THR A 62 2.02 -8.89 -3.93
N ALA A 63 2.86 -7.95 -3.51
CA ALA A 63 3.83 -8.16 -2.45
C ALA A 63 3.77 -7.01 -1.45
N ARG A 64 3.96 -7.29 -0.15
CA ARG A 64 4.24 -6.22 0.81
C ARG A 64 5.59 -5.60 0.45
N TYR A 65 5.66 -4.28 0.55
CA TYR A 65 6.87 -3.49 0.39
C TYR A 65 6.91 -2.48 1.53
N SER A 66 8.03 -2.40 2.27
CA SER A 66 8.12 -1.73 3.58
C SER A 66 7.18 -2.34 4.64
N THR A 67 7.06 -1.70 5.79
CA THR A 67 6.15 -2.12 6.87
C THR A 67 4.69 -1.85 6.51
N ILE A 68 4.41 -0.82 5.69
CA ILE A 68 3.03 -0.35 5.45
C ILE A 68 2.58 -0.39 4.00
N GLY A 69 3.49 -0.61 3.04
CA GLY A 69 3.19 -0.53 1.61
C GLY A 69 2.80 -1.88 0.99
N LEU A 70 2.02 -1.78 -0.08
CA LEU A 70 1.63 -2.88 -0.95
C LEU A 70 2.05 -2.54 -2.37
N ARG A 71 2.76 -3.45 -3.03
CA ARG A 71 3.18 -3.32 -4.42
C ARG A 71 2.42 -4.29 -5.28
N LEU A 72 1.84 -3.77 -6.36
CA LEU A 72 1.16 -4.54 -7.40
C LEU A 72 1.99 -4.52 -8.69
N THR A 73 2.37 -5.72 -9.13
CA THR A 73 3.03 -5.94 -10.42
C THR A 73 2.01 -6.51 -11.39
N LEU A 74 1.60 -5.68 -12.36
CA LEU A 74 0.69 -6.08 -13.44
C LEU A 74 1.48 -6.85 -14.50
N LYS A 75 0.96 -7.99 -14.95
CA LYS A 75 1.52 -8.78 -16.04
C LYS A 75 0.49 -8.87 -17.14
N LYS A 76 0.87 -8.52 -18.37
CA LYS A 76 0.02 -8.71 -19.54
C LYS A 76 -0.06 -10.20 -19.86
N GLU A 77 -1.27 -10.74 -19.91
CA GLU A 77 -1.51 -12.07 -20.44
C GLU A 77 -1.26 -12.01 -21.96
N THR A 78 -0.15 -12.61 -22.40
CA THR A 78 0.15 -12.74 -23.82
C THR A 78 -0.77 -13.82 -24.38
N ALA A 79 -1.64 -13.43 -25.32
CA ALA A 79 -2.50 -14.34 -26.07
C ALA A 79 -1.68 -15.30 -26.95
#